data_AF-A0A2V9IKE9-F1
#
_entry.id   AF-A0A2V9IKE9-F1
#
_cell.length_a   1.000
_cell.length_b   1.000
_cell.length_c   1.000
_cell.angle_alpha   90.00
_cell.angle_beta   90.00
_cell.angle_gamma   90.00
#
_symmetry.space_group_name_H-M   'P 1'
#
loop_
_entity.id
_entity.type
_entity.pdbx_description
1 polymer ?
#
loop_
_entity_poly.entity_id
_entity_poly.type
_entity_poly.pdbx_seq_one_letter_code
_entity_poly.pdbx_strand_id
1 'polypeptide(L)'
;MNRLREEMKVVPRPFWVAAACVYLSIVLLLWLLAFAKTGADTGAWPVWGKVLFSAGMPLLLFIWVLLIGYVYGDARRRGMRHV
;
A
#
# COMPACT_ATOMS: atom_id res chain seq x y z
N MET A 1 -25.74 3.19 -6.25
CA MET A 1 -24.63 3.51 -5.31
C MET A 1 -23.84 2.24 -5.04
N ASN A 2 -22.51 2.30 -5.05
CA ASN A 2 -21.65 1.11 -4.96
C ASN A 2 -21.32 0.82 -3.48
N ARG A 3 -21.77 -0.32 -2.92
CA ARG A 3 -21.66 -0.67 -1.49
C ARG A 3 -20.23 -0.56 -0.95
N LEU A 4 -19.25 -0.95 -1.77
CA LEU A 4 -17.81 -0.85 -1.45
C LEU A 4 -17.37 0.58 -1.12
N ARG A 5 -17.91 1.59 -1.83
CA ARG A 5 -17.53 2.99 -1.60
C ARG A 5 -18.07 3.52 -0.27
N GLU A 6 -19.17 2.98 0.23
CA GLU A 6 -19.70 3.34 1.55
C GLU A 6 -18.89 2.70 2.67
N GLU A 7 -18.52 1.43 2.51
CA GLU A 7 -17.65 0.71 3.47
C GLU A 7 -16.28 1.39 3.59
N MET A 8 -15.69 1.88 2.50
CA MET A 8 -14.41 2.59 2.57
C MET A 8 -14.44 3.90 3.38
N LYS A 9 -15.62 4.48 3.64
CA LYS A 9 -15.75 5.68 4.51
C LYS A 9 -15.46 5.36 5.99
N VAL A 10 -15.38 4.08 6.36
CA VAL A 10 -14.98 3.63 7.71
C VAL A 10 -13.53 3.97 7.97
N VAL A 11 -12.67 3.88 6.95
CA VAL A 11 -11.22 4.11 7.08
C VAL A 11 -10.94 5.59 7.39
N PRO A 12 -10.30 5.92 8.53
CA PRO A 12 -9.97 7.30 8.84
C PRO A 12 -8.94 7.88 7.88
N ARG A 13 -9.06 9.19 7.56
CA ARG A 13 -8.15 9.90 6.64
C ARG A 13 -6.65 9.73 6.96
N PRO A 14 -6.20 9.73 8.23
CA PRO A 14 -4.78 9.50 8.54
C PRO A 14 -4.23 8.17 8.00
N PHE A 15 -5.04 7.10 7.97
CA PHE A 15 -4.61 5.81 7.44
C PHE A 15 -4.44 5.83 5.92
N TRP A 16 -5.23 6.63 5.20
CA TRP A 16 -5.01 6.86 3.77
C TRP A 16 -3.68 7.56 3.49
N VAL A 17 -3.36 8.59 4.28
CA VAL A 17 -2.08 9.30 4.18
C VAL A 17 -0.92 8.37 4.53
N ALA A 18 -1.01 7.63 5.64
CA ALA A 18 0.00 6.67 6.05
C ALA A 18 0.21 5.58 4.98
N ALA A 19 -0.86 4.99 4.45
CA ALA A 19 -0.78 4.00 3.39
C ALA A 19 -0.08 4.56 2.15
N ALA A 20 -0.44 5.78 1.72
CA ALA A 20 0.19 6.44 0.58
C ALA A 20 1.68 6.72 0.82
N CYS A 21 2.05 7.23 2.00
CA CYS A 21 3.45 7.47 2.36
C CYS A 21 4.26 6.17 2.33
N VAL A 22 3.80 5.12 3.02
CA VAL A 22 4.49 3.83 3.06
C VAL A 22 4.60 3.23 1.66
N TYR A 23 3.53 3.25 0.87
CA TYR A 23 3.54 2.78 -0.50
C TYR A 23 4.59 3.52 -1.34
N LEU A 24 4.55 4.85 -1.39
CA LEU A 24 5.48 5.65 -2.19
C LEU A 24 6.93 5.44 -1.76
N SER A 25 7.21 5.34 -0.45
CA SER A 25 8.56 5.09 0.05
C SER A 25 9.11 3.74 -0.41
N ILE A 26 8.31 2.67 -0.32
CA ILE A 26 8.73 1.34 -0.75
C ILE A 26 8.82 1.25 -2.29
N VAL A 27 7.87 1.85 -3.01
CA VAL A 27 7.92 1.92 -4.48
C VAL A 27 9.20 2.60 -4.93
N LEU A 28 9.54 3.74 -4.33
CA LEU A 28 10.77 4.46 -4.68
C LEU A 28 12.02 3.61 -4.40
N LEU A 29 12.08 2.96 -3.24
CA LEU A 29 13.18 2.07 -2.88
C LEU A 29 13.34 0.93 -3.90
N LEU A 30 12.26 0.21 -4.20
CA LEU A 30 12.29 -0.92 -5.13
C LEU A 30 12.50 -0.47 -6.57
N TRP A 31 12.03 0.71 -6.95
CA TRP A 31 12.29 1.30 -8.26
C TRP A 31 13.77 1.57 -8.44
N LEU A 32 14.40 2.21 -7.45
CA LEU A 32 15.84 2.42 -7.44
C LEU A 32 16.59 1.08 -7.54
N LEU A 33 16.17 0.05 -6.80
CA LEU A 33 16.82 -1.26 -6.87
C LEU A 33 16.63 -1.97 -8.22
N ALA A 34 15.43 -1.92 -8.81
CA ALA A 34 15.11 -2.61 -10.05
C ALA A 34 15.72 -1.95 -11.30
N PHE A 35 15.92 -0.62 -11.25
CA PHE A 35 16.45 0.17 -12.35
C PHE A 35 17.87 0.70 -12.14
N ALA A 36 18.45 0.56 -10.94
CA ALA A 36 19.86 0.84 -10.73
C ALA A 36 20.69 -0.06 -11.65
N LYS A 37 21.68 0.55 -12.31
CA LYS A 37 22.74 -0.16 -13.04
C LYS A 37 23.80 -0.71 -12.07
N THR A 38 23.40 -1.13 -10.88
CA THR A 38 24.20 -2.01 -10.04
C THR A 38 24.15 -3.37 -10.74
N GLY A 39 25.29 -4.03 -10.96
CA GLY A 39 25.42 -5.23 -11.79
C GLY A 39 24.69 -6.49 -11.31
N ALA A 40 23.53 -6.34 -10.67
CA ALA A 40 22.62 -7.40 -10.29
C ALA A 40 21.80 -7.88 -11.51
N ASP A 41 21.41 -9.15 -11.47
CA ASP A 41 20.62 -9.84 -12.52
C ASP A 41 19.27 -9.18 -12.85
N THR A 42 18.83 -8.20 -12.05
CA THR A 42 17.68 -7.34 -12.37
C THR A 42 17.87 -6.56 -13.66
N GLY A 43 19.11 -6.30 -14.10
CA GLY A 43 19.41 -5.70 -15.40
C GLY A 43 18.73 -6.41 -16.57
N ALA A 44 18.68 -7.75 -16.54
CA ALA A 44 18.14 -8.61 -17.60
C ALA A 44 16.60 -8.70 -17.63
N TRP A 45 15.91 -8.19 -16.60
CA TRP A 45 14.46 -8.31 -16.53
C TRP A 45 13.77 -7.41 -17.56
N PRO A 46 12.65 -7.86 -18.16
CA PRO A 46 11.85 -7.00 -19.00
C PRO A 46 11.28 -5.82 -18.19
N VAL A 47 11.04 -4.70 -18.85
CA VAL A 47 10.59 -3.45 -18.20
C VAL A 47 9.29 -3.67 -17.40
N TRP A 48 8.34 -4.43 -17.95
CA TRP A 48 7.09 -4.73 -17.25
C TRP A 48 7.31 -5.50 -15.94
N GLY A 49 8.32 -6.39 -15.89
CA GLY A 49 8.66 -7.16 -14.70
C GLY A 49 9.25 -6.27 -13.61
N LYS A 50 10.10 -5.32 -14.00
CA LYS A 50 10.65 -4.30 -13.08
C LYS A 50 9.54 -3.42 -12.49
N VAL A 51 8.60 -2.98 -13.32
CA VAL A 51 7.45 -2.16 -12.88
C VAL A 51 6.52 -2.96 -11.96
N LEU A 52 6.21 -4.21 -12.30
CA LEU A 52 5.38 -5.06 -11.46
C LEU A 52 6.03 -5.33 -10.09
N PHE A 53 7.35 -5.55 -10.08
CA PHE A 53 8.10 -5.71 -8.84
C PHE A 53 8.14 -4.42 -8.01
N SER A 54 8.43 -3.28 -8.63
CA SER A 54 8.61 -2.03 -7.89
C SER A 54 7.29 -1.36 -7.47
N ALA A 55 6.24 -1.45 -8.29
CA ALA A 55 4.94 -0.81 -8.03
C ALA A 55 3.85 -1.80 -7.61
N GLY A 56 3.85 -3.01 -8.17
CA GLY A 56 2.82 -4.02 -7.89
C GLY A 56 2.94 -4.63 -6.50
N MET A 57 4.12 -5.11 -6.11
CA MET A 57 4.34 -5.72 -4.79
C MET A 57 3.94 -4.81 -3.61
N PRO A 58 4.32 -3.52 -3.60
CA PRO A 58 3.94 -2.62 -2.51
C PRO A 58 2.41 -2.40 -2.36
N LEU A 59 1.59 -2.71 -3.37
CA LEU A 59 0.13 -2.61 -3.25
C LEU A 59 -0.42 -3.52 -2.15
N LEU A 60 0.18 -4.69 -1.92
CA LEU A 60 -0.24 -5.60 -0.85
C LEU A 60 -0.09 -4.92 0.52
N LEU A 61 1.02 -4.20 0.72
CA LEU A 61 1.27 -3.45 1.94
C LEU A 61 0.34 -2.24 2.07
N PHE A 62 0.06 -1.54 0.97
CA PHE A 62 -0.92 -0.45 0.93
C PHE A 62 -2.31 -0.93 1.37
N ILE A 63 -2.78 -2.04 0.80
CA ILE A 63 -4.05 -2.68 1.16
C ILE A 63 -4.04 -3.09 2.64
N TRP A 64 -2.93 -3.64 3.12
CA TRP A 64 -2.78 -4.04 4.51
C TRP A 64 -2.92 -2.86 5.49
N VAL A 65 -2.28 -1.72 5.21
CA VAL A 65 -2.41 -0.51 6.04
C VAL A 65 -3.85 0.02 6.05
N LEU A 66 -4.52 0.01 4.89
CA LEU A 66 -5.93 0.39 4.82
C LEU A 66 -6.83 -0.59 5.57
N LEU A 67 -6.53 -1.89 5.55
CA LEU A 67 -7.26 -2.90 6.32
C LEU A 67 -7.13 -2.63 7.82
N ILE A 68 -5.94 -2.30 8.30
CA ILE A 68 -5.74 -1.87 9.70
C ILE A 68 -6.60 -0.64 10.01
N GLY A 69 -6.58 0.36 9.13
CA GLY A 69 -7.42 1.55 9.28
C GLY A 69 -8.92 1.26 9.26
N TYR A 70 -9.35 0.29 8.47
CA TYR A 70 -10.74 -0.19 8.43
C TYR A 70 -11.12 -0.86 9.75
N VAL A 71 -10.32 -1.81 10.23
CA VAL A 71 -10.55 -2.51 11.51
C VAL A 71 -10.60 -1.51 12.67
N TYR A 72 -9.67 -0.55 12.70
CA TYR A 72 -9.67 0.53 13.69
C TYR A 72 -10.94 1.39 13.61
N GLY A 73 -11.32 1.81 12.40
CA GLY A 73 -12.51 2.62 12.17
C GLY A 73 -13.81 1.90 12.55
N ASP A 74 -13.92 0.61 12.23
CA ASP A 74 -15.07 -0.24 12.55
C ASP A 74 -15.19 -0.47 14.06
N ALA A 75 -14.09 -0.85 14.72
CA ALA A 75 -14.07 -1.04 16.16
C ALA A 75 -14.41 0.25 16.93
N ARG A 76 -13.93 1.41 16.45
CA ARG A 76 -14.30 2.71 17.00
C ARG A 76 -15.79 3.04 16.81
N ARG A 77 -16.38 2.71 15.65
CA ARG A 77 -17.83 2.87 15.41
C ARG A 77 -18.68 1.99 16.33
N ARG A 78 -18.18 0.81 16.71
CA ARG A 78 -18.85 -0.13 17.62
C ARG A 78 -18.64 0.20 19.11
N GLY A 79 -17.91 1.25 19.45
CA GLY A 79 -17.69 1.67 20.83
C GLY A 79 -16.74 0.76 21.63
N MET A 80 -15.85 0.03 20.96
CA MET A 80 -14.84 -0.80 21.63
C MET A 80 -13.84 0.09 22.39
N ARG A 81 -13.63 -0.21 23.67
CA ARG A 81 -12.89 0.67 24.61
C ARG A 81 -11.37 0.63 24.42
N HIS A 82 -10.84 -0.43 23.81
CA HIS A 82 -9.42 -0.62 23.48
C HIS A 82 -9.33 -1.06 22.03
N VAL A 83 -8.72 -0.23 21.17
CA VAL A 83 -8.53 -0.47 19.73
C VAL A 83 -7.19 0.13 19.32
#